data_AF-A0A3N5FS00-F1
#
_entry.id   AF-A0A3N5FS00-F1
#
_cell.length_a   1.000
_cell.length_b   1.000
_cell.length_c   1.000
_cell.angle_alpha   90.00
_cell.angle_beta   90.00
_cell.angle_gamma   90.00
#
_symmetry.space_group_name_H-M   'P 1'
#
loop_
_entity.id
_entity.type
_entity.pdbx_description
1 polymer ?
#
loop_
_entity_poly.entity_id
_entity_poly.type
_entity_poly.pdbx_seq_one_letter_code
_entity_poly.pdbx_strand_id
1 'polypeptide(L)' 'MKTLLILNDPPYGTERTYNALRVAHTPLKHDPDGHVSVFLMEDAVAAARSGQKTPETYGD' A
#
# COMPACT_ATOMS: atom_id res chain seq x y z
N MET A 1 11.39 10.41 11.96
CA MET A 1 10.43 9.52 12.66
C MET A 1 10.44 8.15 12.00
N LYS A 2 10.32 7.06 12.78
CA LYS A 2 10.20 5.69 12.23
C LYS A 2 8.75 5.20 12.36
N THR A 3 8.13 4.84 11.25
CA THR A 3 6.72 4.41 11.20
C THR A 3 6.62 3.01 10.60
N LEU A 4 5.91 2.12 11.29
CA LEU A 4 5.53 0.81 10.76
C LEU A 4 4.05 0.83 10.34
N LEU A 5 3.78 0.47 9.09
CA LEU A 5 2.43 0.21 8.59
C LEU A 5 2.22 -1.29 8.44
N ILE A 6 1.20 -1.84 9.09
CA ILE A 6 0.79 -3.24 8.96
C ILE A 6 -0.49 -3.29 8.14
N LEU A 7 -0.45 -4.01 7.03
CA LEU A 7 -1.60 -4.18 6.13
C LEU A 7 -1.99 -5.66 6.13
N ASN A 8 -3.29 -5.92 6.27
CA ASN A 8 -3.89 -7.26 6.28
C ASN A 8 -4.90 -7.46 5.13
N ASP A 9 -5.60 -6.40 4.72
CA ASP A 9 -6.65 -6.48 3.70
C ASP A 9 -6.10 -6.65 2.25
N PRO A 10 -6.82 -7.35 1.36
CA PRO A 10 -6.36 -7.61 -0.01
C PRO A 10 -6.14 -6.32 -0.82
N PRO A 11 -5.22 -6.30 -1.81
CA PRO A 11 -5.24 -5.28 -2.85
C PRO A 11 -6.52 -5.40 -3.69
N TYR A 12 -7.05 -4.27 -4.15
CA TYR A 12 -8.23 -4.17 -5.05
C TYR A 12 -9.58 -4.67 -4.51
N GLY A 13 -9.63 -5.44 -3.41
CA GLY A 13 -10.88 -5.85 -2.77
C GLY A 13 -11.51 -4.75 -1.90
N THR A 14 -10.67 -3.90 -1.30
CA THR A 14 -11.07 -2.69 -0.56
C THR A 14 -10.08 -1.56 -0.85
N GLU A 15 -10.38 -0.35 -0.40
CA GLU A 15 -9.47 0.80 -0.52
C GLU A 15 -8.34 0.81 0.51
N ARG A 16 -8.34 -0.09 1.50
CA ARG A 16 -7.47 0.01 2.69
C ARG A 16 -6.00 -0.14 2.35
N THR A 17 -5.63 -1.16 1.58
CA THR A 17 -4.25 -1.36 1.13
C THR A 17 -3.77 -0.21 0.24
N TYR A 18 -4.63 0.31 -0.63
CA TYR A 18 -4.31 1.50 -1.44
C TYR A 18 -4.07 2.75 -0.56
N ASN A 19 -4.99 3.05 0.36
CA ASN A 19 -4.89 4.23 1.21
C ASN A 19 -3.69 4.17 2.17
N ALA A 20 -3.38 3.00 2.72
CA ALA A 20 -2.22 2.81 3.58
C ALA A 20 -0.91 3.10 2.84
N LEU A 21 -0.74 2.55 1.63
CA LEU A 21 0.43 2.84 0.79
C LEU A 21 0.47 4.31 0.36
N ARG A 22 -0.67 4.93 0.06
CA ARG A 22 -0.74 6.36 -0.27
C ARG A 22 -0.30 7.24 0.91
N VAL A 23 -0.74 6.94 2.13
CA VAL A 23 -0.36 7.67 3.34
C VAL A 23 1.09 7.41 3.75
N ALA A 24 1.67 6.27 3.38
CA ALA A 24 3.08 5.94 3.61
C ALA A 24 4.05 7.00 3.05
N HIS A 25 3.64 7.75 2.03
CA HIS A 25 4.43 8.85 1.48
C HIS A 25 4.48 10.09 2.37
N THR A 26 3.51 10.30 3.26
CA THR A 26 3.42 11.55 4.04
C THR A 26 4.62 11.76 4.97
N PRO A 27 5.05 10.78 5.79
CA PRO A 27 6.25 10.94 6.61
C PRO A 27 7.50 11.22 5.76
N LEU A 28 7.64 10.53 4.63
CA LEU A 28 8.79 10.68 3.72
C LEU A 28 8.85 12.06 3.05
N LYS A 29 7.72 12.76 2.92
CA LYS A 29 7.65 14.10 2.31
C LYS A 29 7.92 15.23 3.30
N HIS A 30 7.57 15.05 4.57
CA HIS A 30 7.61 16.11 5.57
C HIS A 30 8.73 15.96 6.60
N ASP A 31 9.42 14.82 6.60
CA ASP A 31 10.52 14.52 7.50
C ASP A 31 11.70 13.95 6.68
N PRO A 32 12.78 14.72 6.43
CA PRO A 32 13.95 14.27 5.68
C PRO A 32 14.62 13.02 6.27
N ASP A 33 14.52 12.83 7.59
CA ASP A 33 15.01 11.65 8.31
C ASP A 33 13.89 10.64 8.60
N GLY A 34 12.73 10.83 7.96
CA GLY A 34 11.57 9.98 8.03
C GLY A 34 11.84 8.61 7.43
N HIS A 35 11.44 7.57 8.14
CA HIS A 35 11.54 6.18 7.67
C HIS A 35 10.20 5.50 7.80
N VAL A 36 9.77 4.82 6.73
CA VAL A 36 8.55 4.03 6.71
C VAL A 36 8.89 2.59 6.35
N SER A 37 8.46 1.67 7.20
CA SER A 37 8.48 0.24 6.94
C SER A 37 7.05 -0.23 6.72
N VAL A 38 6.84 -1.07 5.71
CA VAL A 38 5.53 -1.68 5.44
C VAL A 38 5.67 -3.19 5.65
N PHE A 39 4.81 -3.74 6.50
CA PHE A 39 4.70 -5.18 6.73
C PHE A 39 3.35 -5.65 6.18
N LEU A 40 3.41 -6.52 5.19
CA LEU A 40 2.24 -7.13 4.57
C LEU A 40 1.99 -8.48 5.23
N MET A 41 0.76 -8.71 5.67
CA MET A 41 0.31 -9.99 6.20
C MET A 41 -1.06 -10.36 5.62
N GLU A 42 -1.46 -11.62 5.79
CA GLU A 42 -2.73 -12.14 5.28
C GLU A 42 -2.90 -11.84 3.78
N ASP A 43 -4.06 -11.33 3.37
CA ASP A 43 -4.40 -11.09 1.97
C ASP A 43 -3.62 -9.91 1.37
N ALA A 44 -3.08 -9.01 2.20
CA ALA A 44 -2.25 -7.91 1.73
C ALA A 44 -0.93 -8.38 1.10
N VAL A 45 -0.47 -9.61 1.36
CA VAL A 45 0.73 -10.17 0.73
C VAL A 45 0.60 -10.18 -0.80
N ALA A 46 -0.61 -10.36 -1.33
CA ALA A 46 -0.86 -10.29 -2.77
C ALA A 46 -0.50 -8.93 -3.39
N ALA A 47 -0.48 -7.85 -2.61
CA ALA A 47 -0.11 -6.51 -3.08
C ALA A 47 1.35 -6.42 -3.53
N ALA A 48 2.24 -7.29 -3.03
CA ALA A 48 3.64 -7.35 -3.44
C ALA A 48 3.89 -8.14 -4.73
N ARG A 49 2.85 -8.70 -5.36
CA ARG A 49 3.00 -9.47 -6.60
C ARG A 49 3.46 -8.57 -7.74
N SER A 50 4.51 -8.95 -8.45
CA SER A 50 4.99 -8.21 -9.63
C SER A 50 4.08 -8.45 -10.83
N GLY A 51 3.99 -7.44 -11.72
CA GLY A 51 3.24 -7.56 -12.98
C GLY A 51 1.73 -7.71 -12.82
N GLN A 52 1.15 -7.18 -11.72
CA GLN A 52 -0.30 -7.14 -11.54
C GLN A 52 -0.94 -6.37 -12.70
N LYS A 53 -1.90 -7.02 -13.38
CA LYS A 53 -2.76 -6.39 -14.39
C LYS A 53 -4.12 -6.17 -13.78
N THR A 54 -4.50 -4.91 -13.61
CA THR A 54 -5.90 -4.56 -13.34
C THR A 54 -6.68 -4.64 -14.64
N PRO A 55 -8.00 -4.89 -14.61
CA PRO A 55 -8.82 -4.75 -15.80
C PRO A 55 -8.56 -3.38 -16.43
N GLU A 56 -8.24 -3.37 -17.73
CA GLU A 56 -8.43 -2.17 -18.54
C GLU A 56 -9.92 -1.89 -18.46
N THR A 57 -10.29 -0.73 -17.95
CA THR A 57 -11.67 -0.36 -17.65
C THR A 57 -12.64 -0.87 -18.73
N TYR A 58 -13.69 -1.59 -18.32
CA TYR A 58 -14.94 -1.59 -19.08
C TYR A 58 -15.51 -0.18 -18.91
N GLY A 59 -15.03 0.75 -19.74
CA GLY A 59 -15.81 1.92 -20.08
C GLY A 59 -16.91 1.45 -21.01
N ASP A 60 -18.13 1.85 -20.69
CA ASP A 60 -19.17 1.95 -21.73
C ASP A 60 -18.69 2.85 -22.87
#